data_AF-A0A1V9YEL4-F1
#
_entry.id   AF-A0A1V9YEL4-F1
#
_cell.length_a   1.000
_cell.length_b   1.000
_cell.length_c   1.000
_cell.angle_alpha   90.00
_cell.angle_beta   90.00
_cell.angle_gamma   90.00
#
_symmetry.space_group_name_H-M   'P 1'
#
loop_
_entity.id
_entity.type
_entity.pdbx_description
1 polymer ?
#
loop_
_entity_poly.entity_id
_entity_poly.type
_entity_poly.pdbx_seq_one_letter_code
_entity_poly.pdbx_strand_id
1 'polypeptide(L)'
;MQRQKEEYEKRGISLTFFEEKTTQPYLINLDVDAYRSMRFMYLLSKPNTVVGTKGDIKPMSLSVVDQHCSFEKSPEDIGEDGVDKGGIVTLVGGAGEVLHNGKKIEKGTRVELTGFDRVVIGNELMLFRYPGREDTTKEPPTADDAAREFQEALQSQDKAAMQALEAQKKQFEEEKAAWEKQKAEAEAARSQALTSATPEEVAEQEKKLKELEQQEKERLARQVNDQELRDVLPKINELKQIVHVLNRDVLSFETALKGTGGDGQGIPQVKVKVHNSKTDETILLDVFEFVKAYSLLKDEVAFLKNAIANNREYTSPQGHDPITLLFDNSFHVGSATSFPEYLLYNLETDPEESRMNIKNAVPPFNTIGKLEVIWTPLSCEDESQHNPDKIDDIDGPTDLIGKSWTYKLEIKGATGLPMITDLAYVQYEFLGELFTTESVEQNTRNPAFNYSHVHHVPCVTEEFVQYLQSHRLEFQLFINPYILDPPKDAISTDNPIIVNLLGGTAQVKLPYEELESQVKSHQVEKQALYEEVTFLRQAFKAATGQDPPPFNPLPKSTETETLSTPRKQLAEARSTDALLNA
;
A
#
# COMPACT_ATOMS: atom_id res chain seq x y z
N MET A 1 2.27 10.86 27.63
CA MET A 1 3.12 11.96 27.13
C MET A 1 4.56 11.88 27.63
N GLN A 2 4.84 11.93 28.94
CA GLN A 2 6.22 11.85 29.46
C GLN A 2 6.97 10.57 29.03
N ARG A 3 6.30 9.42 29.05
CA ARG A 3 6.86 8.14 28.62
C ARG A 3 7.20 8.10 27.11
N GLN A 4 6.43 8.82 26.27
CA GLN A 4 6.75 8.95 24.84
C GLN A 4 7.99 9.84 24.64
N LYS A 5 8.14 10.91 25.43
CA LYS A 5 9.33 11.79 25.39
C LYS A 5 10.61 10.98 25.58
N GLU A 6 10.68 10.15 26.64
CA GLU A 6 11.86 9.31 26.93
C GLU A 6 12.19 8.29 25.82
N GLU A 7 11.17 7.80 25.09
CA GLU A 7 11.39 6.86 23.98
C GLU A 7 12.00 7.54 22.75
N TYR A 8 11.47 8.71 22.39
CA TYR A 8 11.97 9.47 21.26
C TYR A 8 13.37 10.04 21.55
N GLU A 9 13.64 10.46 22.79
CA GLU A 9 14.96 10.99 23.18
C GLU A 9 16.09 9.97 22.97
N LYS A 10 15.85 8.68 23.20
CA LYS A 10 16.83 7.59 22.93
C LYS A 10 17.24 7.51 21.46
N ARG A 11 16.43 8.07 20.55
CA ARG A 11 16.66 8.12 19.11
C ARG A 11 17.17 9.48 18.64
N GLY A 12 17.47 10.40 19.56
CA GLY A 12 17.79 11.79 19.21
C GLY A 12 16.58 12.57 18.69
N ILE A 13 15.36 12.10 18.97
CA ILE A 13 14.10 12.73 18.54
C ILE A 13 13.46 13.40 19.76
N SER A 14 13.14 14.67 19.62
CA SER A 14 12.39 15.46 20.59
C SER A 14 10.96 15.66 20.11
N LEU A 15 10.02 15.78 21.03
CA LEU A 15 8.64 16.12 20.70
C LEU A 15 8.45 17.63 20.83
N THR A 16 7.89 18.27 19.81
CA THR A 16 7.74 19.74 19.73
C THR A 16 7.04 20.34 20.96
N PHE A 17 5.99 19.67 21.44
CA PHE A 17 5.25 20.05 22.66
C PHE A 17 6.13 20.29 23.89
N PHE A 18 7.28 19.61 24.01
CA PHE A 18 8.16 19.74 25.18
C PHE A 18 9.31 20.71 24.99
N GLU A 19 9.55 21.20 23.77
CA GLU A 19 10.75 21.95 23.40
C GLU A 19 10.42 23.25 22.62
N GLU A 20 9.23 23.81 22.83
CA GLU A 20 8.71 25.01 22.12
C GLU A 20 9.60 26.26 22.21
N LYS A 21 10.57 26.28 23.15
CA LYS A 21 11.43 27.44 23.43
C LYS A 21 12.91 27.20 23.07
N THR A 22 13.21 26.15 22.30
CA THR A 22 14.60 25.89 21.89
C THR A 22 15.16 27.02 21.02
N THR A 23 16.43 27.38 21.25
CA THR A 23 17.19 28.33 20.43
C THR A 23 18.21 27.63 19.53
N GLN A 24 18.30 26.29 19.62
CA GLN A 24 19.23 25.49 18.84
C GLN A 24 18.69 25.25 17.41
N PRO A 25 19.56 25.02 16.42
CA PRO A 25 19.12 24.57 15.11
C PRO A 25 18.53 23.16 15.19
N TYR A 26 17.46 22.91 14.43
CA TYR A 26 16.79 21.61 14.41
C TYR A 26 16.14 21.31 13.06
N LEU A 27 15.84 20.03 12.84
CA LEU A 27 14.92 19.60 11.79
C LEU A 27 13.55 19.33 12.42
N ILE A 28 12.48 19.65 11.72
CA ILE A 28 11.11 19.31 12.13
C ILE A 28 10.43 18.54 11.01
N ASN A 29 9.72 17.46 11.34
CA ASN A 29 9.06 16.65 10.31
C ASN A 29 7.91 17.43 9.65
N LEU A 30 7.76 17.26 8.34
CA LEU A 30 6.61 17.71 7.57
C LEU A 30 5.86 16.49 7.05
N ASP A 31 4.55 16.47 7.29
CA ASP A 31 3.62 15.46 6.80
C ASP A 31 2.37 16.17 6.25
N VAL A 32 1.77 15.59 5.20
CA VAL A 32 0.51 16.09 4.61
C VAL A 32 -0.67 15.84 5.56
N ASP A 33 -0.56 14.84 6.43
CA ASP A 33 -1.46 14.68 7.56
C ASP A 33 -1.11 15.69 8.66
N ALA A 34 -1.99 16.68 8.86
CA ALA A 34 -1.84 17.73 9.86
C ALA A 34 -1.68 17.21 11.30
N TYR A 35 -2.20 16.01 11.62
CA TYR A 35 -2.04 15.41 12.95
C TYR A 35 -0.66 14.78 13.18
N ARG A 36 0.10 14.56 12.10
CA ARG A 36 1.43 13.94 12.11
C ARG A 36 2.54 14.95 11.81
N SER A 37 2.22 16.00 11.08
CA SER A 37 3.12 17.11 10.76
C SER A 37 3.58 17.87 12.02
N MET A 38 4.80 18.39 12.01
CA MET A 38 5.35 19.25 13.07
C MET A 38 5.37 18.65 14.49
N ARG A 39 5.46 17.33 14.61
CA ARG A 39 5.42 16.62 15.90
C ARG A 39 6.81 16.17 16.37
N PHE A 40 7.65 15.75 15.45
CA PHE A 40 8.99 15.23 15.68
C PHE A 40 10.02 16.30 15.33
N MET A 41 10.88 16.60 16.28
CA MET A 41 11.92 17.60 16.20
C MET A 41 13.28 16.94 16.46
N TYR A 42 14.28 17.26 15.66
CA TYR A 42 15.60 16.64 15.73
C TYR A 42 16.64 17.74 16.01
N LEU A 43 17.06 17.84 17.28
CA LEU A 43 17.97 18.89 17.73
C LEU A 43 19.40 18.63 17.25
N LEU A 44 19.99 19.60 16.55
CA LEU A 44 21.39 19.54 16.09
C LEU A 44 22.31 20.17 17.14
N SER A 45 22.34 19.54 18.32
CA SER A 45 23.03 20.04 19.51
C SER A 45 24.54 19.79 19.51
N LYS A 46 25.01 18.78 18.77
CA LYS A 46 26.42 18.37 18.74
C LYS A 46 27.18 19.10 17.62
N PRO A 47 28.51 19.31 17.76
CA PRO A 47 29.34 19.86 16.68
C PRO A 47 29.26 19.04 15.39
N ASN A 48 29.11 17.72 15.53
CA ASN A 48 28.77 16.83 14.43
C ASN A 48 27.66 15.89 14.89
N THR A 49 26.54 15.88 14.18
CA THR A 49 25.37 15.04 14.47
C THR A 49 25.18 14.06 13.32
N VAL A 50 25.36 12.76 13.58
CA VAL A 50 25.26 11.71 12.56
C VAL A 50 23.85 11.15 12.53
N VAL A 51 23.27 11.05 11.34
CA VAL A 51 21.97 10.40 11.11
C VAL A 51 22.17 9.01 10.53
N GLY A 52 21.54 8.01 11.12
CA GLY A 52 21.58 6.64 10.64
C GLY A 52 21.14 5.63 11.68
N THR A 53 21.05 4.35 11.33
CA THR A 53 20.58 3.29 12.23
C THR A 53 21.40 3.18 13.53
N LYS A 54 22.70 3.50 13.48
CA LYS A 54 23.60 3.58 14.65
C LYS A 54 24.05 5.01 14.99
N GLY A 55 23.45 6.03 14.38
CA GLY A 55 23.80 7.44 14.56
C GLY A 55 23.25 8.06 15.84
N ASP A 56 23.49 9.37 15.98
CA ASP A 56 22.94 10.23 17.03
C ASP A 56 21.43 10.43 16.85
N ILE A 57 21.00 10.63 15.60
CA ILE A 57 19.60 10.71 15.21
C ILE A 57 19.23 9.44 14.44
N LYS A 58 18.15 8.79 14.88
CA LYS A 58 17.64 7.52 14.31
C LYS A 58 16.19 7.71 13.85
N PRO A 59 15.97 8.26 12.63
CA PRO A 59 14.63 8.43 12.07
C PRO A 59 13.92 7.07 11.93
N MET A 60 12.58 7.10 11.89
CA MET A 60 11.77 5.87 11.91
C MET A 60 11.64 5.18 10.55
N SER A 61 12.04 5.85 9.47
CA SER A 61 11.96 5.30 8.12
C SER A 61 12.89 4.10 7.88
N LEU A 62 12.35 3.11 7.18
CA LEU A 62 13.05 1.93 6.69
C LEU A 62 14.13 2.21 5.66
N SER A 63 14.04 3.32 4.92
CA SER A 63 15.03 3.70 3.92
C SER A 63 16.29 4.32 4.53
N VAL A 64 16.32 4.52 5.86
CA VAL A 64 17.50 5.02 6.55
C VAL A 64 18.51 3.90 6.78
N VAL A 65 19.77 4.17 6.42
CA VAL A 65 20.89 3.22 6.51
C VAL A 65 21.88 3.71 7.57
N ASP A 66 22.91 2.93 7.86
CA ASP A 66 23.99 3.40 8.75
C ASP A 66 24.79 4.52 8.06
N GLN A 67 25.20 5.54 8.82
CA GLN A 67 25.86 6.75 8.31
C GLN A 67 25.13 7.37 7.10
N HIS A 68 23.82 7.51 7.21
CA HIS A 68 22.96 8.00 6.14
C HIS A 68 23.35 9.42 5.71
N CYS A 69 23.55 10.33 6.67
CA CYS A 69 24.14 11.66 6.49
C CYS A 69 24.65 12.23 7.82
N SER A 70 25.24 13.42 7.81
CA SER A 70 25.64 14.13 9.02
C SER A 70 25.45 15.64 8.91
N PHE A 71 25.29 16.29 10.06
CA PHE A 71 25.17 17.74 10.18
C PHE A 71 26.34 18.27 11.01
N GLU A 72 27.15 19.13 10.41
CA GLU A 72 28.30 19.76 11.05
C GLU A 72 27.96 21.20 11.41
N LYS A 73 28.06 21.55 12.70
CA LYS A 73 27.89 22.91 13.19
C LYS A 73 29.28 23.56 13.30
N SER A 74 29.49 24.68 12.63
CA SER A 74 30.73 25.43 12.79
C SER A 74 30.84 26.02 14.22
N PRO A 75 32.07 26.24 14.73
CA PRO A 75 32.28 26.83 16.04
C PRO A 75 31.63 28.21 16.14
N GLU A 76 31.03 28.51 17.28
CA GLU A 76 30.42 29.81 17.55
C GLU A 76 31.49 30.92 17.42
N ASP A 77 31.21 31.92 16.58
CA ASP A 77 32.08 33.07 16.35
C ASP A 77 31.24 34.31 16.65
N ILE A 78 31.22 34.68 17.93
CA ILE A 78 30.44 35.80 18.43
C ILE A 78 31.18 37.08 18.03
N GLY A 79 30.64 37.80 17.04
CA GLY A 79 31.16 39.09 16.64
C GLY A 79 31.05 40.13 17.76
N GLU A 80 31.80 41.24 17.64
CA GLU A 80 31.74 42.37 18.59
C GLU A 80 30.35 43.00 18.72
N ASP A 81 29.46 42.74 17.76
CA ASP A 81 28.05 43.11 17.72
C ASP A 81 27.13 42.17 18.54
N GLY A 82 27.68 41.14 19.18
CA GLY A 82 26.93 40.11 19.90
C GLY A 82 26.17 39.16 18.98
N VAL A 83 26.39 39.26 17.66
CA VAL A 83 25.79 38.38 16.65
C VAL A 83 26.75 37.23 16.40
N ASP A 84 26.32 36.00 16.68
CA ASP A 84 27.10 34.81 16.36
C ASP A 84 27.12 34.59 14.84
N LYS A 85 28.26 34.89 14.21
CA LYS A 85 28.55 34.73 12.78
C LYS A 85 29.06 33.31 12.46
N GLY A 86 29.39 32.51 13.47
CA GLY A 86 30.01 31.19 13.34
C GLY A 86 29.04 30.00 13.45
N GLY A 87 27.74 30.22 13.60
CA GLY A 87 26.77 29.14 13.78
C GLY A 87 26.25 28.46 12.51
N ILE A 88 27.00 28.37 11.41
CA ILE A 88 26.55 27.71 10.16
C ILE A 88 26.35 26.21 10.40
N VAL A 89 25.25 25.65 9.87
CA VAL A 89 25.01 24.20 9.86
C VAL A 89 25.21 23.68 8.44
N THR A 90 26.11 22.73 8.28
CA THR A 90 26.41 22.08 7.00
C THR A 90 25.87 20.66 6.98
N LEU A 91 24.98 20.36 6.03
CA LEU A 91 24.57 19.01 5.70
C LEU A 91 25.65 18.32 4.86
N VAL A 92 26.03 17.11 5.23
CA VAL A 92 27.00 16.27 4.52
C VAL A 92 26.33 14.97 4.09
N GLY A 93 26.34 14.71 2.78
CA GLY A 93 25.78 13.47 2.21
C GLY A 93 26.56 12.24 2.68
N GLY A 94 25.86 11.19 3.12
CA GLY A 94 26.45 9.95 3.61
C GLY A 94 26.22 8.77 2.66
N ALA A 95 25.98 7.58 3.23
CA ALA A 95 25.72 6.37 2.48
C ALA A 95 24.25 6.25 1.98
N GLY A 96 23.36 7.08 2.51
CA GLY A 96 21.94 7.06 2.16
C GLY A 96 21.53 8.15 1.19
N GLU A 97 20.29 8.06 0.71
CA GLU A 97 19.72 9.07 -0.18
C GLU A 97 19.21 10.28 0.59
N VAL A 98 19.84 11.43 0.33
CA VAL A 98 19.46 12.72 0.91
C VAL A 98 19.11 13.69 -0.21
N LEU A 99 18.03 14.44 -0.01
CA LEU A 99 17.68 15.56 -0.87
C LEU A 99 17.68 16.85 -0.06
N HIS A 100 18.15 17.93 -0.67
CA HIS A 100 18.08 19.29 -0.15
C HIS A 100 17.39 20.17 -1.19
N ASN A 101 16.26 20.76 -0.84
CA ASN A 101 15.45 21.61 -1.71
C ASN A 101 15.21 20.96 -3.10
N GLY A 102 14.75 19.71 -3.09
CA GLY A 102 14.47 18.91 -4.29
C GLY A 102 15.70 18.38 -5.03
N LYS A 103 16.92 18.64 -4.57
CA LYS A 103 18.16 18.19 -5.22
C LYS A 103 18.86 17.09 -4.43
N LYS A 104 19.22 16.00 -5.10
CA LYS A 104 19.97 14.90 -4.49
C LYS A 104 21.36 15.35 -4.09
N ILE A 105 21.77 15.00 -2.88
CA ILE A 105 23.10 15.26 -2.34
C ILE A 105 23.95 13.99 -2.48
N GLU A 106 25.03 14.08 -3.24
CA GLU A 106 25.97 12.97 -3.40
C GLU A 106 26.79 12.73 -2.12
N LYS A 107 27.29 11.51 -1.96
CA LYS A 107 28.13 11.14 -0.81
C LYS A 107 29.37 12.03 -0.71
N GLY A 108 29.57 12.63 0.47
CA GLY A 108 30.67 13.55 0.75
C GLY A 108 30.43 15.00 0.32
N THR A 109 29.36 15.29 -0.42
CA THR A 109 28.98 16.66 -0.79
C THR A 109 28.49 17.40 0.44
N ARG A 110 28.94 18.65 0.58
CA ARG A 110 28.68 19.53 1.71
C ARG A 110 27.80 20.69 1.27
N VAL A 111 26.70 20.92 1.98
CA VAL A 111 25.72 21.97 1.68
C VAL A 111 25.41 22.75 2.94
N GLU A 112 25.60 24.08 2.89
CA GLU A 112 25.22 24.96 3.98
C GLU A 112 23.70 25.13 4.02
N LEU A 113 23.10 24.94 5.20
CA LEU A 113 21.66 25.05 5.40
C LEU A 113 21.28 26.47 5.78
N THR A 114 20.19 26.94 5.17
CA THR A 114 19.53 28.19 5.51
C THR A 114 18.14 27.91 6.08
N GLY A 115 17.64 28.82 6.93
CA GLY A 115 16.32 28.66 7.55
C GLY A 115 15.25 28.40 6.50
N PHE A 116 14.38 27.42 6.79
CA PHE A 116 13.32 26.91 5.90
C PHE A 116 13.78 26.05 4.73
N ASP A 117 15.02 25.56 4.72
CA ASP A 117 15.44 24.52 3.78
C ASP A 117 14.74 23.19 4.04
N ARG A 118 14.30 22.54 2.96
CA ARG A 118 13.69 21.21 2.99
C ARG A 118 14.79 20.17 2.86
N VAL A 119 14.88 19.29 3.84
CA VAL A 119 15.83 18.19 3.86
C VAL A 119 15.04 16.89 3.90
N VAL A 120 15.29 16.03 2.93
CA VAL A 120 14.73 14.67 2.90
C VAL A 120 15.81 13.68 3.25
N ILE A 121 15.54 12.81 4.21
CA ILE A 121 16.46 11.75 4.64
C ILE A 121 15.73 10.42 4.43
N GLY A 122 16.16 9.66 3.42
CA GLY A 122 15.40 8.51 2.93
C GLY A 122 14.03 8.94 2.41
N ASN A 123 12.96 8.65 3.18
CA ASN A 123 11.58 9.00 2.84
C ASN A 123 10.96 10.01 3.83
N GLU A 124 11.75 10.51 4.78
CA GLU A 124 11.29 11.46 5.79
C GLU A 124 11.53 12.88 5.29
N LEU A 125 10.45 13.63 5.09
CA LEU A 125 10.49 15.04 4.71
C LEU A 125 10.61 15.90 5.98
N MET A 126 11.64 16.74 6.02
CA MET A 126 11.92 17.59 7.17
C MET A 126 12.20 19.03 6.74
N LEU A 127 11.89 19.97 7.63
CA LEU A 127 12.19 21.39 7.49
C LEU A 127 13.29 21.78 8.45
N PHE A 128 14.33 22.44 7.95
CA PHE A 128 15.37 23.02 8.79
C PHE A 128 14.91 24.34 9.39
N ARG A 129 14.99 24.44 10.71
CA ARG A 129 14.63 25.62 11.50
C ARG A 129 15.85 26.06 12.31
N TYR A 130 16.03 27.37 12.39
CA TYR A 130 17.09 27.96 13.19
C TYR A 130 16.56 29.21 13.87
N PRO A 131 15.91 29.04 15.03
CA PRO A 131 15.31 30.16 15.77
C PRO A 131 16.31 31.30 15.99
N GLY A 132 15.90 32.52 15.66
CA GLY A 132 16.73 33.73 15.74
C GLY A 132 17.62 34.00 14.52
N ARG A 133 17.68 33.10 13.53
CA ARG A 133 18.41 33.30 12.26
C ARG A 133 17.58 33.04 11.01
N GLU A 134 16.30 32.76 11.20
CA GLU A 134 15.34 32.66 10.11
C GLU A 134 15.10 34.04 9.49
N ASP A 135 14.95 34.06 8.17
CA ASP A 135 14.56 35.26 7.45
C ASP A 135 13.09 35.57 7.75
N THR A 136 12.85 36.61 8.54
CA THR A 136 11.50 37.01 8.97
C THR A 136 10.62 37.51 7.83
N THR A 137 11.20 37.73 6.63
CA THR A 137 10.45 38.11 5.44
C THR A 137 9.92 36.91 4.64
N LYS A 138 10.36 35.69 4.97
CA LYS A 138 9.94 34.45 4.30
C LYS A 138 9.00 33.65 5.19
N GLU A 139 7.89 33.20 4.60
CA GLU A 139 7.00 32.26 5.25
C GLU A 139 7.57 30.83 5.14
N PRO A 140 7.39 29.98 6.19
CA PRO A 140 7.80 28.59 6.12
C PRO A 140 6.99 27.87 5.03
N PRO A 141 7.63 27.01 4.21
CA PRO A 141 6.93 26.23 3.21
C PRO A 141 5.91 25.29 3.86
N THR A 142 4.77 25.11 3.19
CA THR A 142 3.74 24.17 3.65
C THR A 142 4.20 22.72 3.46
N ALA A 143 3.58 21.79 4.19
CA ALA A 143 3.86 20.36 4.01
C ALA A 143 3.51 19.89 2.59
N ASP A 144 2.43 20.43 2.00
CA ASP A 144 2.00 20.11 0.63
C ASP A 144 3.02 20.60 -0.41
N ASP A 145 3.54 21.82 -0.26
CA ASP A 145 4.55 22.36 -1.18
C ASP A 145 5.85 21.55 -1.12
N ALA A 146 6.29 21.20 0.08
CA ALA A 146 7.49 20.40 0.29
C ALA A 146 7.31 18.95 -0.18
N ALA A 147 6.11 18.37 -0.02
CA ALA A 147 5.79 17.04 -0.54
C ALA A 147 5.75 17.02 -2.08
N ARG A 148 5.17 18.05 -2.71
CA ARG A 148 5.18 18.21 -4.18
C ARG A 148 6.62 18.32 -4.69
N GLU A 149 7.45 19.16 -4.07
CA GLU A 149 8.87 19.30 -4.43
C GLU A 149 9.63 17.96 -4.33
N PHE A 150 9.37 17.18 -3.28
CA PHE A 150 9.97 15.86 -3.12
C PHE A 150 9.49 14.85 -4.18
N GLN A 151 8.20 14.85 -4.51
CA GLN A 151 7.63 14.01 -5.57
C GLN A 151 8.21 14.37 -6.94
N GLU A 152 8.31 15.65 -7.26
CA GLU A 152 8.94 16.14 -8.49
C GLU A 152 10.42 15.71 -8.55
N ALA A 153 11.14 15.80 -7.43
CA ALA A 153 12.52 15.36 -7.35
C ALA A 153 12.68 13.85 -7.61
N LEU A 154 11.82 13.01 -7.03
CA LEU A 154 11.79 11.56 -7.29
C LEU A 154 11.49 11.26 -8.76
N GLN A 155 10.55 11.97 -9.36
CA GLN A 155 10.21 11.83 -10.79
C GLN A 155 11.35 12.34 -11.70
N SER A 156 12.15 13.31 -11.23
CA SER A 156 13.25 13.90 -12.00
C SER A 156 14.53 13.07 -12.03
N GLN A 157 14.70 12.10 -11.12
CA GLN A 157 15.93 11.30 -11.02
C GLN A 157 16.15 10.40 -12.24
N ASP A 158 15.09 10.04 -12.98
CA ASP A 158 15.23 9.43 -14.29
C ASP A 158 15.26 10.51 -15.38
N LYS A 159 16.44 11.11 -15.63
CA LYS A 159 16.62 12.07 -16.73
C LYS A 159 16.22 11.48 -18.10
N ALA A 160 16.38 10.17 -18.26
CA ALA A 160 15.91 9.41 -19.41
C ALA A 160 14.39 9.21 -19.43
N ALA A 161 13.74 8.98 -18.27
CA ALA A 161 12.29 8.93 -18.19
C ALA A 161 11.65 10.32 -18.30
N MET A 162 12.31 11.39 -17.86
CA MET A 162 11.83 12.77 -18.04
C MET A 162 11.87 13.18 -19.50
N GLN A 163 12.94 12.88 -20.24
CA GLN A 163 12.99 13.12 -21.68
C GLN A 163 11.99 12.24 -22.44
N ALA A 164 11.82 10.98 -22.03
CA ALA A 164 10.80 10.10 -22.59
C ALA A 164 9.37 10.58 -22.27
N LEU A 165 9.14 11.08 -21.05
CA LEU A 165 7.86 11.61 -20.59
C LEU A 165 7.55 12.97 -21.21
N GLU A 166 8.56 13.82 -21.42
CA GLU A 166 8.41 15.12 -22.09
C GLU A 166 8.18 14.92 -23.60
N ALA A 167 8.86 13.96 -24.21
CA ALA A 167 8.56 13.52 -25.57
C ALA A 167 7.15 12.89 -25.66
N GLN A 168 6.76 12.07 -24.69
CA GLN A 168 5.42 11.47 -24.63
C GLN A 168 4.34 12.52 -24.35
N LYS A 169 4.60 13.50 -23.49
CA LYS A 169 3.71 14.65 -23.22
C LYS A 169 3.56 15.52 -24.45
N LYS A 170 4.64 15.80 -25.17
CA LYS A 170 4.60 16.57 -26.41
C LYS A 170 3.86 15.82 -27.51
N GLN A 171 4.11 14.52 -27.67
CA GLN A 171 3.35 13.67 -28.59
C GLN A 171 1.86 13.65 -28.22
N PHE A 172 1.55 13.56 -26.92
CA PHE A 172 0.18 13.59 -26.43
C PHE A 172 -0.50 14.96 -26.62
N GLU A 173 0.22 16.06 -26.43
CA GLU A 173 -0.27 17.42 -26.70
C GLU A 173 -0.52 17.65 -28.19
N GLU A 174 0.39 17.17 -29.06
CA GLU A 174 0.24 17.22 -30.51
C GLU A 174 -0.95 16.36 -30.98
N GLU A 175 -1.09 15.15 -30.45
CA GLU A 175 -2.23 14.26 -30.72
C GLU A 175 -3.54 14.85 -30.18
N LYS A 176 -3.53 15.46 -29.00
CA LYS A 176 -4.68 16.17 -28.42
C LYS A 176 -5.10 17.37 -29.26
N ALA A 177 -4.15 18.19 -29.72
CA ALA A 177 -4.42 19.34 -30.57
C ALA A 177 -4.95 18.93 -31.95
N ALA A 178 -4.38 17.87 -32.55
CA ALA A 178 -4.88 17.30 -33.81
C ALA A 178 -6.31 16.77 -33.65
N TRP A 179 -6.61 16.14 -32.53
CA TRP A 179 -7.92 15.63 -32.18
C TRP A 179 -8.96 16.75 -31.95
N GLU A 180 -8.61 17.79 -31.17
CA GLU A 180 -9.48 18.95 -30.96
C GLU A 180 -9.83 19.65 -32.28
N LYS A 181 -8.85 19.73 -33.20
CA LYS A 181 -9.09 20.23 -34.55
C LYS A 181 -10.05 19.34 -35.34
N GLN A 182 -9.89 18.03 -35.27
CA GLN A 182 -10.77 17.07 -35.95
C GLN A 182 -12.22 17.13 -35.41
N LYS A 183 -12.39 17.31 -34.10
CA LYS A 183 -13.70 17.50 -33.45
C LYS A 183 -14.35 18.81 -33.89
N ALA A 184 -13.61 19.91 -33.88
CA ALA A 184 -14.10 21.21 -34.33
C ALA A 184 -14.52 21.19 -35.82
N GLU A 185 -13.77 20.49 -36.66
CA GLU A 185 -14.11 20.28 -38.08
C GLU A 185 -15.38 19.43 -38.25
N ALA A 186 -15.56 18.36 -37.46
CA ALA A 186 -16.76 17.52 -37.48
C ALA A 186 -18.01 18.27 -36.98
N GLU A 187 -17.88 19.10 -35.94
CA GLU A 187 -18.97 19.89 -35.38
C GLU A 187 -19.39 21.05 -36.30
N ALA A 188 -18.42 21.66 -36.99
CA ALA A 188 -18.66 22.63 -38.05
C ALA A 188 -19.36 21.99 -39.27
N ALA A 189 -18.94 20.78 -39.67
CA ALA A 189 -19.58 20.02 -40.74
C ALA A 189 -21.03 19.67 -40.39
N ARG A 190 -21.31 19.30 -39.12
CA ARG A 190 -22.68 18.99 -38.64
C ARG A 190 -23.57 20.22 -38.74
N SER A 191 -23.05 21.36 -38.29
CA SER A 191 -23.75 22.64 -38.34
C SER A 191 -24.09 23.06 -39.77
N GLN A 192 -23.22 22.76 -40.75
CA GLN A 192 -23.48 22.99 -42.17
C GLN A 192 -24.50 21.99 -42.75
N ALA A 193 -24.42 20.72 -42.37
CA ALA A 193 -25.35 19.68 -42.83
C ALA A 193 -26.80 19.95 -42.38
N LEU A 194 -26.99 20.42 -41.15
CA LEU A 194 -28.30 20.84 -40.61
C LEU A 194 -28.98 21.96 -41.43
N THR A 195 -28.23 22.74 -42.19
CA THR A 195 -28.76 23.86 -42.98
C THR A 195 -29.01 23.55 -44.46
N SER A 196 -28.46 22.46 -45.01
CA SER A 196 -28.48 22.25 -46.47
C SER A 196 -28.41 20.79 -46.95
N ALA A 197 -28.42 19.79 -46.07
CA ALA A 197 -28.19 18.38 -46.41
C ALA A 197 -29.44 17.50 -46.27
N THR A 198 -29.39 16.31 -46.86
CA THR A 198 -30.43 15.27 -46.77
C THR A 198 -30.46 14.62 -45.38
N PRO A 199 -31.59 14.01 -44.95
CA PRO A 199 -31.69 13.33 -43.64
C PRO A 199 -30.62 12.25 -43.41
N GLU A 200 -30.16 11.58 -44.47
CA GLU A 200 -29.10 10.56 -44.41
C GLU A 200 -27.72 11.16 -44.07
N GLU A 201 -27.38 12.32 -44.66
CA GLU A 201 -26.10 13.01 -44.38
C GLU A 201 -26.04 13.54 -42.94
N VAL A 202 -27.17 13.95 -42.37
CA VAL A 202 -27.27 14.36 -40.96
C VAL A 202 -27.05 13.15 -40.03
N ALA A 203 -27.68 12.01 -40.32
CA ALA A 203 -27.54 10.79 -39.52
C ALA A 203 -26.09 10.23 -39.56
N GLU A 204 -25.43 10.29 -40.72
CA GLU A 204 -24.04 9.84 -40.85
C GLU A 204 -23.07 10.74 -40.05
N GLN A 205 -23.29 12.05 -40.04
CA GLN A 205 -22.48 12.96 -39.24
C GLN A 205 -22.74 12.86 -37.73
N GLU A 206 -23.98 12.59 -37.31
CA GLU A 206 -24.28 12.29 -35.90
C GLU A 206 -23.61 10.99 -35.42
N LYS A 207 -23.60 9.94 -36.26
CA LYS A 207 -22.89 8.70 -35.95
C LYS A 207 -21.39 8.93 -35.79
N LYS A 208 -20.79 9.74 -36.67
CA LYS A 208 -19.36 10.09 -36.61
C LYS A 208 -19.00 10.91 -35.37
N LEU A 209 -19.88 11.82 -34.95
CA LEU A 209 -19.69 12.61 -33.73
C LEU A 209 -19.76 11.72 -32.48
N LYS A 210 -20.73 10.81 -32.40
CA LYS A 210 -20.84 9.83 -31.30
C LYS A 210 -19.61 8.92 -31.22
N GLU A 211 -19.07 8.50 -32.36
CA GLU A 211 -17.84 7.69 -32.40
C GLU A 211 -16.62 8.47 -31.88
N LEU A 212 -16.48 9.75 -32.24
CA LEU A 212 -15.42 10.62 -31.69
C LEU A 212 -15.59 10.85 -30.18
N GLU A 213 -16.80 11.09 -29.69
CA GLU A 213 -17.07 11.23 -28.24
C GLU A 213 -16.72 9.94 -27.48
N GLN A 214 -17.04 8.78 -28.05
CA GLN A 214 -16.68 7.48 -27.46
C GLN A 214 -15.15 7.30 -27.41
N GLN A 215 -14.43 7.62 -28.49
CA GLN A 215 -12.96 7.56 -28.52
C GLN A 215 -12.31 8.53 -27.51
N GLU A 216 -12.88 9.72 -27.33
CA GLU A 216 -12.40 10.68 -26.31
C GLU A 216 -12.58 10.13 -24.89
N LYS A 217 -13.73 9.53 -24.60
CA LYS A 217 -14.02 8.87 -23.32
C LYS A 217 -13.05 7.71 -23.06
N GLU A 218 -12.76 6.89 -24.06
CA GLU A 218 -11.77 5.80 -23.96
C GLU A 218 -10.34 6.30 -23.76
N ARG A 219 -9.97 7.44 -24.36
CA ARG A 219 -8.64 8.02 -24.16
C ARG A 219 -8.48 8.59 -22.75
N LEU A 220 -9.46 9.37 -22.27
CA LEU A 220 -9.45 9.91 -20.91
C LEU A 220 -9.43 8.78 -19.87
N ALA A 221 -10.19 7.72 -20.13
CA ALA A 221 -10.16 6.48 -19.36
C ALA A 221 -8.76 5.86 -19.25
N ARG A 222 -8.08 5.68 -20.38
CA ARG A 222 -6.70 5.16 -20.38
C ARG A 222 -5.75 6.07 -19.62
N GLN A 223 -5.90 7.38 -19.76
CA GLN A 223 -5.08 8.35 -19.03
C GLN A 223 -5.28 8.27 -17.51
N VAL A 224 -6.52 8.16 -17.05
CA VAL A 224 -6.83 7.97 -15.62
C VAL A 224 -6.26 6.65 -15.11
N ASN A 225 -6.44 5.56 -15.87
CA ASN A 225 -5.87 4.25 -15.50
C ASN A 225 -4.35 4.26 -15.44
N ASP A 226 -3.69 4.93 -16.39
CA ASP A 226 -2.23 5.05 -16.40
C ASP A 226 -1.74 5.85 -15.18
N GLN A 227 -2.49 6.89 -14.77
CA GLN A 227 -2.19 7.65 -13.56
C GLN A 227 -2.38 6.78 -12.31
N GLU A 228 -3.49 6.06 -12.18
CA GLU A 228 -3.74 5.16 -11.06
C GLU A 228 -2.68 4.05 -10.98
N LEU A 229 -2.28 3.46 -12.12
CA LEU A 229 -1.21 2.47 -12.18
C LEU A 229 0.13 3.03 -11.69
N ARG A 230 0.49 4.27 -12.07
CA ARG A 230 1.71 4.93 -11.60
C ARG A 230 1.72 5.12 -10.09
N ASP A 231 0.56 5.39 -9.49
CA ASP A 231 0.44 5.61 -8.05
C ASP A 231 0.40 4.28 -7.25
N VAL A 232 -0.19 3.23 -7.82
CA VAL A 232 -0.36 1.93 -7.18
C VAL A 232 0.89 1.05 -7.26
N LEU A 233 1.63 1.08 -8.37
CA LEU A 233 2.80 0.21 -8.58
C LEU A 233 3.90 0.36 -7.49
N PRO A 234 4.31 1.58 -7.09
CA PRO A 234 5.24 1.76 -5.98
C PRO A 234 4.70 1.20 -4.66
N LYS A 235 3.42 1.41 -4.38
CA LYS A 235 2.75 0.92 -3.16
C LYS A 235 2.67 -0.60 -3.12
N ILE A 236 2.47 -1.26 -4.26
CA ILE A 236 2.53 -2.74 -4.37
C ILE A 236 3.92 -3.26 -3.99
N ASN A 237 4.98 -2.62 -4.48
CA ASN A 237 6.35 -3.04 -4.16
C ASN A 237 6.68 -2.85 -2.68
N GLU A 238 6.24 -1.73 -2.07
CA GLU A 238 6.41 -1.51 -0.64
C GLU A 238 5.54 -2.48 0.20
N LEU A 239 4.31 -2.76 -0.23
CA LEU A 239 3.45 -3.72 0.47
C LEU A 239 4.03 -5.13 0.47
N LYS A 240 4.66 -5.57 -0.64
CA LYS A 240 5.41 -6.85 -0.68
C LYS A 240 6.49 -6.91 0.41
N GLN A 241 7.21 -5.80 0.63
CA GLN A 241 8.22 -5.73 1.69
C GLN A 241 7.58 -5.72 3.09
N ILE A 242 6.49 -5.00 3.27
CA ILE A 242 5.73 -4.96 4.53
C ILE A 242 5.24 -6.35 4.92
N VAL A 243 4.58 -7.04 3.98
CA VAL A 243 4.04 -8.39 4.18
C VAL A 243 5.16 -9.40 4.45
N HIS A 244 6.31 -9.28 3.78
CA HIS A 244 7.50 -10.09 4.08
C HIS A 244 7.97 -9.90 5.52
N VAL A 245 8.13 -8.65 5.94
CA VAL A 245 8.53 -8.28 7.30
C VAL A 245 7.54 -8.79 8.37
N LEU A 246 6.25 -8.85 8.03
CA LEU A 246 5.18 -9.36 8.90
C LEU A 246 5.06 -10.90 8.88
N ASN A 247 6.01 -11.62 8.26
CA ASN A 247 5.99 -13.08 8.12
C ASN A 247 4.73 -13.59 7.37
N ARG A 248 4.39 -12.93 6.27
CA ARG A 248 3.22 -13.24 5.42
C ARG A 248 3.59 -13.42 3.95
N ASP A 249 4.78 -13.96 3.66
CA ASP A 249 5.35 -14.18 2.32
C ASP A 249 4.48 -15.00 1.34
N VAL A 250 3.42 -15.63 1.84
CA VAL A 250 2.45 -16.37 1.04
C VAL A 250 1.60 -15.47 0.13
N LEU A 251 1.52 -14.17 0.42
CA LEU A 251 0.74 -13.20 -0.35
C LEU A 251 1.56 -12.60 -1.50
N SER A 252 0.94 -12.55 -2.67
CA SER A 252 1.49 -11.93 -3.88
C SER A 252 0.52 -10.91 -4.45
N PHE A 253 1.08 -9.90 -5.11
CA PHE A 253 0.34 -8.71 -5.55
C PHE A 253 0.69 -8.37 -7.00
N GLU A 254 -0.34 -8.18 -7.81
CA GLU A 254 -0.26 -7.84 -9.24
C GLU A 254 -1.32 -6.79 -9.57
N THR A 255 -1.08 -5.96 -10.59
CA THR A 255 -2.13 -5.09 -11.14
C THR A 255 -2.96 -5.86 -12.16
N ALA A 256 -4.27 -5.64 -12.17
CA ALA A 256 -5.18 -6.20 -13.14
C ALA A 256 -6.10 -5.12 -13.70
N LEU A 257 -6.34 -5.14 -15.00
CA LEU A 257 -7.33 -4.28 -15.64
C LEU A 257 -8.63 -5.06 -15.77
N LYS A 258 -9.67 -4.62 -15.05
CA LYS A 258 -11.02 -5.14 -15.21
C LYS A 258 -11.63 -4.47 -16.45
N GLY A 259 -11.96 -5.28 -17.45
CA GLY A 259 -12.73 -4.82 -18.60
C GLY A 259 -14.16 -4.46 -18.17
N THR A 260 -14.78 -3.52 -18.85
CA THR A 260 -16.20 -3.27 -18.66
C THR A 260 -16.98 -4.37 -19.35
N GLY A 261 -17.73 -5.13 -18.55
CA GLY A 261 -18.76 -6.00 -19.07
C GLY A 261 -19.77 -5.19 -19.88
N GLY A 262 -20.59 -5.88 -20.65
CA GLY A 262 -21.88 -5.28 -21.00
C GLY A 262 -21.96 -4.41 -22.24
N ASP A 263 -20.95 -3.71 -22.79
CA ASP A 263 -20.95 -3.22 -24.21
C ASP A 263 -19.59 -2.80 -24.82
N GLY A 264 -18.47 -3.01 -24.11
CA GLY A 264 -17.16 -2.50 -24.58
C GLY A 264 -17.05 -0.97 -24.60
N GLN A 265 -18.12 -0.26 -24.23
CA GLN A 265 -18.20 1.22 -24.15
C GLN A 265 -17.81 1.78 -22.78
N GLY A 266 -17.42 0.92 -21.83
CA GLY A 266 -17.10 1.33 -20.48
C GLY A 266 -15.58 1.46 -20.25
N ILE A 267 -15.22 2.38 -19.37
CA ILE A 267 -13.84 2.66 -18.97
C ILE A 267 -13.28 1.46 -18.18
N PRO A 268 -12.22 0.76 -18.66
CA PRO A 268 -11.60 -0.31 -17.88
C PRO A 268 -11.13 0.25 -16.54
N GLN A 269 -11.23 -0.53 -15.46
CA GLN A 269 -10.85 -0.08 -14.12
C GLN A 269 -9.60 -0.81 -13.63
N VAL A 270 -8.67 -0.07 -13.02
CA VAL A 270 -7.51 -0.66 -12.35
C VAL A 270 -7.97 -1.34 -11.07
N LYS A 271 -7.57 -2.58 -10.89
CA LYS A 271 -7.76 -3.37 -9.67
C LYS A 271 -6.42 -3.97 -9.25
N VAL A 272 -6.29 -4.27 -7.96
CA VAL A 272 -5.12 -4.96 -7.41
C VAL A 272 -5.49 -6.42 -7.15
N LYS A 273 -4.85 -7.32 -7.87
CA LYS A 273 -4.98 -8.75 -7.69
C LYS A 273 -4.10 -9.18 -6.52
N VAL A 274 -4.72 -9.81 -5.53
CA VAL A 274 -4.02 -10.40 -4.37
C VAL A 274 -4.19 -11.91 -4.46
N HIS A 275 -3.08 -12.64 -4.45
CA HIS A 275 -3.08 -14.10 -4.52
C HIS A 275 -2.39 -14.69 -3.28
N ASN A 276 -3.09 -15.60 -2.61
CA ASN A 276 -2.59 -16.36 -1.48
C ASN A 276 -2.12 -17.75 -1.95
N SER A 277 -0.81 -17.93 -2.02
CA SER A 277 -0.19 -19.19 -2.49
C SER A 277 -0.44 -20.40 -1.59
N LYS A 278 -0.86 -20.19 -0.33
CA LYS A 278 -1.14 -21.28 0.61
C LYS A 278 -2.53 -21.90 0.40
N THR A 279 -3.54 -21.06 0.14
CA THR A 279 -4.93 -21.48 -0.06
C THR A 279 -5.33 -21.54 -1.54
N ASP A 280 -4.45 -21.08 -2.44
CA ASP A 280 -4.71 -20.91 -3.87
C ASP A 280 -5.88 -19.95 -4.17
N GLU A 281 -6.17 -19.04 -3.24
CA GLU A 281 -7.25 -18.06 -3.37
C GLU A 281 -6.73 -16.77 -4.01
N THR A 282 -7.57 -16.18 -4.87
CA THR A 282 -7.25 -14.94 -5.56
C THR A 282 -8.41 -13.98 -5.47
N ILE A 283 -8.14 -12.75 -5.05
CA ILE A 283 -9.13 -11.68 -4.92
C ILE A 283 -8.72 -10.48 -5.75
N LEU A 284 -9.68 -9.61 -6.05
CA LEU A 284 -9.47 -8.36 -6.76
C LEU A 284 -9.93 -7.20 -5.88
N LEU A 285 -9.01 -6.33 -5.51
CA LEU A 285 -9.29 -5.17 -4.70
C LEU A 285 -9.36 -3.91 -5.53
N ASP A 286 -10.22 -3.01 -5.10
CA ASP A 286 -10.27 -1.65 -5.61
C ASP A 286 -9.04 -0.88 -5.11
N VAL A 287 -8.58 0.07 -5.93
CA VAL A 287 -7.40 0.89 -5.59
C VAL A 287 -7.56 1.57 -4.24
N PHE A 288 -8.77 2.04 -3.91
CA PHE A 288 -9.08 2.66 -2.64
C PHE A 288 -8.90 1.71 -1.44
N GLU A 289 -9.51 0.53 -1.47
CA GLU A 289 -9.39 -0.46 -0.38
C GLU A 289 -7.95 -0.94 -0.23
N PHE A 290 -7.23 -1.11 -1.35
CA PHE A 290 -5.81 -1.42 -1.33
C PHE A 290 -4.97 -0.33 -0.64
N VAL A 291 -5.20 0.95 -0.97
CA VAL A 291 -4.45 2.08 -0.38
C VAL A 291 -4.73 2.20 1.12
N LYS A 292 -5.97 1.95 1.54
CA LYS A 292 -6.37 1.92 2.96
C LYS A 292 -5.65 0.78 3.69
N ALA A 293 -5.68 -0.43 3.14
CA ALA A 293 -5.00 -1.60 3.69
C ALA A 293 -3.47 -1.37 3.80
N TYR A 294 -2.86 -0.82 2.74
CA TYR A 294 -1.45 -0.46 2.72
C TYR A 294 -1.06 0.53 3.83
N SER A 295 -1.86 1.59 4.03
CA SER A 295 -1.57 2.61 5.04
C SER A 295 -1.61 2.03 6.46
N LEU A 296 -2.62 1.19 6.75
CA LEU A 296 -2.73 0.52 8.05
C LEU A 296 -1.54 -0.41 8.32
N LEU A 297 -1.18 -1.26 7.36
CA LEU A 297 -0.07 -2.20 7.52
C LEU A 297 1.29 -1.50 7.67
N LYS A 298 1.46 -0.34 7.02
CA LYS A 298 2.65 0.49 7.19
C LYS A 298 2.79 1.02 8.61
N ASP A 299 1.68 1.47 9.21
CA ASP A 299 1.65 1.93 10.60
C ASP A 299 1.95 0.78 11.58
N GLU A 300 1.39 -0.41 11.35
CA GLU A 300 1.65 -1.60 12.15
C GLU A 300 3.13 -2.00 12.17
N VAL A 301 3.79 -1.97 11.01
CA VAL A 301 5.24 -2.18 10.93
C VAL A 301 6.01 -1.11 11.71
N ALA A 302 5.57 0.14 11.67
CA ALA A 302 6.19 1.20 12.46
C ALA A 302 6.00 0.98 13.97
N PHE A 303 4.81 0.54 14.41
CA PHE A 303 4.54 0.19 15.81
C PHE A 303 5.41 -0.98 16.28
N LEU A 304 5.54 -2.05 15.50
CA LEU A 304 6.40 -3.19 15.81
C LEU A 304 7.87 -2.77 15.92
N LYS A 305 8.40 -2.01 14.95
CA LYS A 305 9.76 -1.46 15.02
C LYS A 305 9.97 -0.63 16.28
N ASN A 306 9.00 0.20 16.62
CA ASN A 306 9.06 1.03 17.81
C ASN A 306 9.06 0.20 19.09
N ALA A 307 8.26 -0.85 19.15
CA ALA A 307 8.23 -1.77 20.27
C ALA A 307 9.56 -2.52 20.42
N ILE A 308 10.09 -3.10 19.34
CA ILE A 308 11.37 -3.84 19.33
C ILE A 308 12.53 -2.96 19.80
N ALA A 309 12.69 -1.77 19.20
CA ALA A 309 13.78 -0.87 19.55
C ALA A 309 13.70 -0.37 21.00
N ASN A 310 12.49 -0.34 21.59
CA ASN A 310 12.26 0.09 22.96
C ASN A 310 12.16 -1.09 23.95
N ASN A 311 12.42 -2.33 23.51
CA ASN A 311 12.25 -3.56 24.30
C ASN A 311 10.86 -3.65 24.96
N ARG A 312 9.81 -3.36 24.18
CA ARG A 312 8.42 -3.45 24.60
C ARG A 312 7.70 -4.57 23.88
N GLU A 313 6.70 -5.10 24.55
CA GLU A 313 5.75 -6.02 23.95
C GLU A 313 4.70 -5.25 23.15
N TYR A 314 4.48 -5.70 21.92
CA TYR A 314 3.42 -5.21 21.06
C TYR A 314 2.90 -6.37 20.22
N THR A 315 1.57 -6.45 20.14
CA THR A 315 0.86 -7.42 19.31
C THR A 315 -0.16 -6.66 18.50
N SER A 316 -0.10 -6.83 17.19
CA SER A 316 -1.04 -6.24 16.25
C SER A 316 -2.44 -6.86 16.43
N PRO A 317 -3.53 -6.08 16.32
CA PRO A 317 -4.89 -6.63 16.35
C PRO A 317 -5.11 -7.67 15.23
N GLN A 318 -5.94 -8.68 15.48
CA GLN A 318 -6.23 -9.73 14.47
C GLN A 318 -6.86 -9.17 13.18
N GLY A 319 -7.66 -8.10 13.29
CA GLY A 319 -8.24 -7.42 12.13
C GLY A 319 -7.22 -6.61 11.30
N HIS A 320 -6.00 -6.41 11.80
CA HIS A 320 -4.92 -5.73 11.08
C HIS A 320 -3.94 -6.73 10.46
N ASP A 321 -4.20 -8.05 10.55
CA ASP A 321 -3.42 -9.03 9.81
C ASP A 321 -3.62 -8.82 8.29
N PRO A 322 -2.55 -8.82 7.48
CA PRO A 322 -2.67 -8.63 6.03
C PRO A 322 -3.67 -9.56 5.36
N ILE A 323 -3.77 -10.83 5.79
CA ILE A 323 -4.71 -11.79 5.20
C ILE A 323 -6.14 -11.37 5.52
N THR A 324 -6.44 -11.08 6.78
CA THR A 324 -7.78 -10.62 7.18
C THR A 324 -8.14 -9.31 6.49
N LEU A 325 -7.25 -8.31 6.54
CA LEU A 325 -7.50 -6.96 6.03
C LEU A 325 -7.75 -6.93 4.51
N LEU A 326 -7.04 -7.79 3.76
CA LEU A 326 -7.17 -7.84 2.30
C LEU A 326 -8.35 -8.73 1.89
N PHE A 327 -8.58 -9.87 2.56
CA PHE A 327 -9.62 -10.83 2.17
C PHE A 327 -11.00 -10.52 2.74
N ASP A 328 -11.12 -9.69 3.78
CA ASP A 328 -12.41 -9.21 4.31
C ASP A 328 -12.95 -8.04 3.48
N ASN A 329 -13.09 -8.26 2.17
CA ASN A 329 -13.63 -7.29 1.23
C ASN A 329 -14.55 -7.99 0.23
N SER A 330 -15.72 -7.40 0.00
CA SER A 330 -16.60 -7.83 -1.08
C SER A 330 -16.02 -7.39 -2.42
N PHE A 331 -15.86 -8.31 -3.36
CA PHE A 331 -15.38 -7.98 -4.70
C PHE A 331 -16.18 -8.67 -5.79
N HIS A 332 -16.16 -8.06 -6.98
CA HIS A 332 -16.80 -8.62 -8.15
C HIS A 332 -15.99 -9.79 -8.71
N VAL A 333 -16.50 -11.01 -8.54
CA VAL A 333 -15.82 -12.23 -8.97
C VAL A 333 -16.05 -12.53 -10.46
N GLY A 334 -17.23 -12.19 -10.98
CA GLY A 334 -17.56 -12.46 -12.36
C GLY A 334 -19.01 -12.15 -12.71
N SER A 335 -19.29 -12.18 -14.01
CA SER A 335 -20.60 -11.83 -14.56
C SER A 335 -21.21 -12.98 -15.37
N ALA A 336 -22.52 -13.13 -15.29
CA ALA A 336 -23.30 -13.93 -16.23
C ALA A 336 -24.05 -13.01 -17.20
N THR A 337 -24.00 -13.30 -18.50
CA THR A 337 -24.67 -12.51 -19.53
C THR A 337 -25.87 -13.28 -20.08
N SER A 338 -27.03 -12.64 -20.10
CA SER A 338 -28.27 -13.13 -20.69
C SER A 338 -28.69 -12.25 -21.88
N PHE A 339 -29.28 -12.86 -22.89
CA PHE A 339 -29.91 -12.14 -24.01
C PHE A 339 -31.43 -12.25 -23.85
N PRO A 340 -32.13 -11.18 -23.46
CA PRO A 340 -33.54 -11.24 -23.09
C PRO A 340 -34.50 -11.18 -24.30
N GLU A 341 -34.04 -11.43 -25.53
CA GLU A 341 -34.86 -11.36 -26.75
C GLU A 341 -36.09 -12.27 -26.67
N TYR A 342 -35.95 -13.46 -26.07
CA TYR A 342 -37.04 -14.41 -25.90
C TYR A 342 -38.18 -13.88 -25.02
N LEU A 343 -37.91 -12.89 -24.15
CA LEU A 343 -38.92 -12.28 -23.28
C LEU A 343 -39.97 -11.48 -24.06
N LEU A 344 -39.68 -11.12 -25.32
CA LEU A 344 -40.62 -10.44 -26.21
C LEU A 344 -41.77 -11.34 -26.66
N TYR A 345 -41.59 -12.66 -26.56
CA TYR A 345 -42.54 -13.66 -27.05
C TYR A 345 -43.40 -14.27 -25.94
N ASN A 346 -43.38 -13.67 -24.73
CA ASN A 346 -44.05 -14.25 -23.54
C ASN A 346 -43.60 -15.68 -23.22
N LEU A 347 -42.35 -16.02 -23.53
CA LEU A 347 -41.77 -17.34 -23.25
C LEU A 347 -41.08 -17.36 -21.89
N GLU A 348 -41.24 -18.47 -21.17
CA GLU A 348 -40.45 -18.77 -19.99
C GLU A 348 -38.99 -19.12 -20.37
N THR A 349 -38.06 -18.90 -19.45
CA THR A 349 -36.68 -19.34 -19.64
C THR A 349 -36.61 -20.87 -19.74
N ASP A 350 -35.99 -21.40 -20.79
CA ASP A 350 -35.76 -22.82 -20.94
C ASP A 350 -34.93 -23.37 -19.76
N PRO A 351 -35.31 -24.52 -19.16
CA PRO A 351 -34.52 -25.19 -18.13
C PRO A 351 -33.03 -25.36 -18.47
N GLU A 352 -32.65 -25.57 -19.73
CA GLU A 352 -31.26 -25.69 -20.16
C GLU A 352 -30.51 -24.35 -20.18
N GLU A 353 -31.21 -23.25 -20.51
CA GLU A 353 -30.66 -21.89 -20.58
C GLU A 353 -30.66 -21.18 -19.23
N SER A 354 -31.48 -21.63 -18.28
CA SER A 354 -31.56 -21.07 -16.92
C SER A 354 -30.20 -21.06 -16.20
N ARG A 355 -29.29 -21.97 -16.55
CA ARG A 355 -27.96 -22.10 -15.94
C ARG A 355 -26.90 -21.40 -16.76
N MET A 356 -26.78 -20.10 -16.55
CA MET A 356 -25.84 -19.24 -17.26
C MET A 356 -24.42 -19.39 -16.74
N ASN A 357 -23.43 -19.39 -17.63
CA ASN A 357 -22.02 -19.45 -17.26
C ASN A 357 -21.53 -18.11 -16.69
N ILE A 358 -20.97 -18.14 -15.49
CA ILE A 358 -20.31 -16.98 -14.87
C ILE A 358 -18.90 -16.89 -15.43
N LYS A 359 -18.59 -15.79 -16.12
CA LYS A 359 -17.24 -15.51 -16.62
C LYS A 359 -16.49 -14.65 -15.61
N ASN A 360 -15.21 -14.96 -15.42
CA ASN A 360 -14.34 -14.19 -14.53
C ASN A 360 -14.34 -12.70 -14.89
N ALA A 361 -14.27 -11.83 -13.88
CA ALA A 361 -14.23 -10.38 -14.06
C ALA A 361 -12.93 -9.89 -14.75
N VAL A 362 -11.86 -10.67 -14.67
CA VAL A 362 -10.53 -10.34 -15.24
C VAL A 362 -10.05 -11.41 -16.21
N PRO A 363 -9.18 -11.04 -17.17
CA PRO A 363 -8.52 -12.01 -18.04
C PRO A 363 -7.70 -13.06 -17.24
N PRO A 364 -7.70 -14.33 -17.65
CA PRO A 364 -8.50 -14.91 -18.73
C PRO A 364 -9.97 -15.07 -18.28
N PHE A 365 -10.92 -14.58 -19.08
CA PHE A 365 -12.38 -14.54 -18.84
C PHE A 365 -13.03 -15.95 -18.82
N ASN A 366 -12.39 -16.89 -18.15
CA ASN A 366 -12.78 -18.29 -18.03
C ASN A 366 -14.09 -18.42 -17.27
N THR A 367 -14.81 -19.51 -17.54
CA THR A 367 -15.99 -19.86 -16.76
C THR A 367 -15.58 -20.33 -15.37
N ILE A 368 -16.06 -19.62 -14.35
CA ILE A 368 -15.75 -19.87 -12.94
C ILE A 368 -16.92 -20.52 -12.17
N GLY A 369 -18.08 -20.65 -12.80
CA GLY A 369 -19.28 -21.22 -12.17
C GLY A 369 -20.51 -21.06 -13.05
N LYS A 370 -21.68 -21.40 -12.50
CA LYS A 370 -22.98 -21.18 -13.16
C LYS A 370 -23.94 -20.45 -12.24
N LEU A 371 -24.68 -19.49 -12.76
CA LEU A 371 -25.76 -18.77 -12.09
C LEU A 371 -27.10 -19.27 -12.63
N GLU A 372 -28.02 -19.66 -11.75
CA GLU A 372 -29.38 -20.06 -12.14
C GLU A 372 -30.33 -18.86 -12.06
N VAL A 373 -30.80 -18.42 -13.22
CA VAL A 373 -31.74 -17.30 -13.39
C VAL A 373 -32.91 -17.73 -14.25
N ILE A 374 -34.13 -17.40 -13.83
CA ILE A 374 -35.36 -17.81 -14.49
C ILE A 374 -36.26 -16.59 -14.64
N TRP A 375 -36.74 -16.38 -15.86
CA TRP A 375 -37.79 -15.42 -16.18
C TRP A 375 -39.09 -16.18 -16.43
N THR A 376 -40.14 -15.80 -15.69
CA THR A 376 -41.49 -16.38 -15.83
C THR A 376 -42.48 -15.29 -16.23
N PRO A 377 -43.20 -15.42 -17.36
CA PRO A 377 -44.21 -14.45 -17.77
C PRO A 377 -45.39 -14.46 -16.79
N LEU A 378 -45.90 -13.27 -16.45
CA LEU A 378 -47.09 -13.11 -15.61
C LEU A 378 -48.22 -12.39 -16.34
N SER A 379 -49.46 -12.85 -16.12
CA SER A 379 -50.67 -12.19 -16.65
C SER A 379 -50.99 -10.83 -16.00
N CYS A 380 -50.42 -10.53 -14.83
CA CYS A 380 -50.65 -9.28 -14.08
C CYS A 380 -49.51 -9.01 -13.09
N GLU A 381 -49.41 -7.75 -12.63
CA GLU A 381 -48.40 -7.28 -11.67
C GLU A 381 -48.51 -7.98 -10.30
N ASP A 382 -49.73 -8.31 -9.86
CA ASP A 382 -49.97 -9.04 -8.62
C ASP A 382 -49.83 -10.56 -8.86
N GLU A 383 -48.76 -11.16 -8.32
CA GLU A 383 -48.47 -12.59 -8.41
C GLU A 383 -49.64 -13.45 -7.88
N SER A 384 -50.38 -12.98 -6.89
CA SER A 384 -51.51 -13.72 -6.30
C SER A 384 -52.72 -13.84 -7.25
N GLN A 385 -52.78 -12.97 -8.26
CA GLN A 385 -53.85 -12.92 -9.26
C GLN A 385 -53.41 -13.51 -10.62
N HIS A 386 -52.19 -14.06 -10.67
CA HIS A 386 -51.64 -14.66 -11.87
C HIS A 386 -52.52 -15.81 -12.39
N ASN A 387 -52.81 -15.77 -13.69
CA ASN A 387 -53.50 -16.84 -14.39
C ASN A 387 -52.72 -17.18 -15.68
N PRO A 388 -52.11 -18.38 -15.76
CA PRO A 388 -51.37 -18.82 -16.95
C PRO A 388 -52.19 -18.79 -18.24
N ASP A 389 -53.50 -19.05 -18.17
CA ASP A 389 -54.39 -19.10 -19.34
C ASP A 389 -54.69 -17.69 -19.93
N LYS A 390 -54.23 -16.62 -19.26
CA LYS A 390 -54.40 -15.22 -19.68
C LYS A 390 -53.12 -14.60 -20.24
N ILE A 391 -52.08 -15.39 -20.42
CA ILE A 391 -50.86 -14.92 -21.08
C ILE A 391 -51.15 -14.89 -22.58
N ASP A 392 -51.00 -13.71 -23.20
CA ASP A 392 -51.19 -13.56 -24.64
C ASP A 392 -50.06 -14.29 -25.39
N ASP A 393 -50.42 -15.11 -26.37
CA ASP A 393 -49.48 -15.63 -27.36
C ASP A 393 -49.03 -14.49 -28.29
N ILE A 394 -47.71 -14.35 -28.47
CA ILE A 394 -47.10 -13.29 -29.27
C ILE A 394 -46.33 -13.92 -30.42
N ASP A 395 -46.81 -13.72 -31.65
CA ASP A 395 -46.18 -14.24 -32.86
C ASP A 395 -44.99 -13.37 -33.32
N GLY A 396 -45.02 -12.06 -33.04
CA GLY A 396 -43.97 -11.11 -33.40
C GLY A 396 -43.70 -10.03 -32.34
N PRO A 397 -42.46 -9.52 -32.22
CA PRO A 397 -42.10 -8.48 -31.24
C PRO A 397 -42.93 -7.19 -31.34
N THR A 398 -43.48 -6.90 -32.52
CA THR A 398 -44.35 -5.74 -32.76
C THR A 398 -45.74 -5.88 -32.15
N ASP A 399 -46.21 -7.10 -31.91
CA ASP A 399 -47.56 -7.36 -31.38
C ASP A 399 -47.67 -7.08 -29.87
N LEU A 400 -46.52 -6.93 -29.21
CA LEU A 400 -46.41 -6.52 -27.82
C LEU A 400 -46.57 -5.00 -27.66
N ILE A 401 -46.38 -4.20 -28.72
CA ILE A 401 -46.46 -2.74 -28.67
C ILE A 401 -47.87 -2.31 -28.25
N GLY A 402 -47.95 -1.45 -27.23
CA GLY A 402 -49.21 -0.97 -26.66
C GLY A 402 -49.87 -1.92 -25.65
N LYS A 403 -49.32 -3.12 -25.44
CA LYS A 403 -49.77 -4.05 -24.39
C LYS A 403 -48.93 -3.88 -23.12
N SER A 404 -49.41 -4.44 -22.01
CA SER A 404 -48.64 -4.55 -20.77
C SER A 404 -47.68 -5.74 -20.83
N TRP A 405 -46.47 -5.58 -20.29
CA TRP A 405 -45.48 -6.64 -20.15
C TRP A 405 -45.19 -6.86 -18.67
N THR A 406 -45.27 -8.11 -18.21
CA THR A 406 -45.01 -8.43 -16.81
C THR A 406 -44.26 -9.74 -16.70
N TYR A 407 -43.13 -9.74 -16.00
CA TYR A 407 -42.33 -10.92 -15.76
C TYR A 407 -41.83 -10.99 -14.33
N LYS A 408 -41.77 -12.21 -13.80
CA LYS A 408 -41.09 -12.54 -12.57
C LYS A 408 -39.67 -12.99 -12.88
N LEU A 409 -38.69 -12.31 -12.30
CA LEU A 409 -37.29 -12.72 -12.30
C LEU A 409 -36.98 -13.46 -10.99
N GLU A 410 -36.49 -14.69 -11.12
CA GLU A 410 -36.00 -15.48 -10.00
C GLU A 410 -34.50 -15.76 -10.16
N ILE A 411 -33.71 -15.40 -9.16
CA ILE A 411 -32.28 -15.72 -9.07
C ILE A 411 -32.12 -16.72 -7.93
N LYS A 412 -31.98 -18.01 -8.27
CA LYS A 412 -31.97 -19.09 -7.27
C LYS A 412 -30.64 -19.18 -6.53
N GLY A 413 -29.53 -19.22 -7.26
CA GLY A 413 -28.22 -19.44 -6.67
C GLY A 413 -27.09 -19.53 -7.69
N ALA A 414 -25.86 -19.44 -7.19
CA ALA A 414 -24.66 -19.75 -7.96
C ALA A 414 -24.14 -21.14 -7.60
N THR A 415 -23.48 -21.81 -8.54
CA THR A 415 -22.89 -23.14 -8.34
C THR A 415 -21.50 -23.24 -8.93
N GLY A 416 -20.66 -24.06 -8.30
CA GLY A 416 -19.33 -24.40 -8.82
C GLY A 416 -18.31 -23.28 -8.73
N LEU A 417 -18.47 -22.33 -7.79
CA LEU A 417 -17.52 -21.23 -7.60
C LEU A 417 -16.12 -21.75 -7.21
N PRO A 418 -15.05 -21.04 -7.61
CA PRO A 418 -13.67 -21.50 -7.39
C PRO A 418 -13.23 -21.39 -5.92
N MET A 419 -13.87 -20.52 -5.15
CA MET A 419 -13.59 -20.27 -3.74
C MET A 419 -14.85 -20.41 -2.89
N ILE A 420 -14.66 -20.65 -1.59
CA ILE A 420 -15.75 -20.66 -0.61
C ILE A 420 -16.11 -19.21 -0.33
N THR A 421 -17.39 -18.88 -0.42
CA THR A 421 -17.90 -17.56 -0.05
C THR A 421 -18.26 -17.56 1.42
N ASP A 422 -18.07 -16.45 2.12
CA ASP A 422 -18.68 -16.17 3.42
C ASP A 422 -19.97 -15.37 3.19
N LEU A 423 -19.89 -14.31 2.37
CA LEU A 423 -21.01 -13.49 1.93
C LEU A 423 -21.09 -13.46 0.40
N ALA A 424 -22.29 -13.50 -0.18
CA ALA A 424 -22.48 -13.32 -1.62
C ALA A 424 -23.76 -12.53 -1.94
N TYR A 425 -23.74 -11.75 -3.03
CA TYR A 425 -24.93 -11.09 -3.59
C TYR A 425 -24.79 -10.88 -5.10
N VAL A 426 -25.90 -10.65 -5.79
CA VAL A 426 -25.94 -10.39 -7.24
C VAL A 426 -26.53 -9.00 -7.50
N GLN A 427 -25.95 -8.30 -8.48
CA GLN A 427 -26.48 -7.04 -8.98
C GLN A 427 -26.77 -7.15 -10.48
N TYR A 428 -27.85 -6.52 -10.93
CA TYR A 428 -28.17 -6.41 -12.35
C TYR A 428 -28.85 -5.08 -12.62
N GLU A 429 -28.63 -4.52 -13.81
CA GLU A 429 -29.28 -3.30 -14.27
C GLU A 429 -30.37 -3.65 -15.27
N PHE A 430 -31.60 -3.20 -15.04
CA PHE A 430 -32.73 -3.42 -15.95
C PHE A 430 -33.49 -2.10 -16.13
N LEU A 431 -33.68 -1.68 -17.38
CA LEU A 431 -34.33 -0.40 -17.72
C LEU A 431 -33.68 0.85 -17.07
N GLY A 432 -32.37 0.82 -16.84
CA GLY A 432 -31.63 1.90 -16.20
C GLY A 432 -31.75 1.94 -14.67
N GLU A 433 -32.45 0.97 -14.07
CA GLU A 433 -32.54 0.79 -12.62
C GLU A 433 -31.63 -0.35 -12.17
N LEU A 434 -30.86 -0.10 -11.10
CA LEU A 434 -29.96 -1.10 -10.52
C LEU A 434 -30.70 -1.88 -9.42
N PHE A 435 -30.79 -3.20 -9.60
CA PHE A 435 -31.36 -4.12 -8.62
C PHE A 435 -30.25 -4.90 -7.94
N THR A 436 -30.39 -5.10 -6.62
CA THR A 436 -29.43 -5.86 -5.80
C THR A 436 -30.19 -6.90 -4.99
N THR A 437 -29.73 -8.15 -5.02
CA THR A 437 -30.28 -9.22 -4.18
C THR A 437 -29.90 -9.00 -2.73
N GLU A 438 -30.61 -9.65 -1.80
CA GLU A 438 -30.14 -9.74 -0.41
C GLU A 438 -28.78 -10.43 -0.35
N SER A 439 -27.94 -9.98 0.59
CA SER A 439 -26.65 -10.61 0.88
C SER A 439 -26.87 -11.91 1.65
N VAL A 440 -26.34 -13.00 1.14
CA VAL A 440 -26.42 -14.32 1.79
C VAL A 440 -25.11 -14.67 2.47
N GLU A 441 -25.17 -14.93 3.78
CA GLU A 441 -24.05 -15.34 4.61
C GLU A 441 -24.02 -16.88 4.70
N GLN A 442 -23.23 -17.53 3.86
CA GLN A 442 -23.15 -18.99 3.75
C GLN A 442 -21.74 -19.43 3.37
N ASN A 443 -21.12 -20.26 4.23
CA ASN A 443 -19.80 -20.87 4.00
C ASN A 443 -19.86 -22.01 2.96
N THR A 444 -20.04 -21.66 1.69
CA THR A 444 -20.26 -22.62 0.60
C THR A 444 -19.63 -22.15 -0.72
N ARG A 445 -19.48 -23.08 -1.67
CA ARG A 445 -19.17 -22.75 -3.08
C ARG A 445 -20.42 -22.59 -3.94
N ASN A 446 -21.59 -22.79 -3.34
CA ASN A 446 -22.88 -22.80 -4.00
C ASN A 446 -23.89 -21.94 -3.22
N PRO A 447 -23.72 -20.60 -3.18
CA PRO A 447 -24.62 -19.74 -2.43
C PRO A 447 -26.02 -19.74 -3.05
N ALA A 448 -27.04 -19.88 -2.21
CA ALA A 448 -28.45 -19.81 -2.60
C ALA A 448 -29.03 -18.44 -2.24
N PHE A 449 -29.42 -17.67 -3.25
CA PHE A 449 -29.99 -16.31 -3.11
C PHE A 449 -31.50 -16.34 -2.89
N ASN A 450 -32.22 -17.26 -3.56
CA ASN A 450 -33.69 -17.35 -3.54
C ASN A 450 -34.39 -15.99 -3.75
N TYR A 451 -33.83 -15.15 -4.62
CA TYR A 451 -34.34 -13.82 -4.91
C TYR A 451 -35.48 -13.90 -5.92
N SER A 452 -36.51 -13.07 -5.74
CA SER A 452 -37.66 -12.97 -6.62
C SER A 452 -38.09 -11.51 -6.74
N HIS A 453 -38.24 -11.03 -7.98
CA HIS A 453 -38.72 -9.67 -8.25
C HIS A 453 -39.62 -9.64 -9.50
N VAL A 454 -40.72 -8.89 -9.44
CA VAL A 454 -41.64 -8.72 -10.58
C VAL A 454 -41.32 -7.40 -11.27
N HIS A 455 -41.04 -7.48 -12.57
CA HIS A 455 -40.88 -6.32 -13.44
C HIS A 455 -42.17 -6.11 -14.24
N HIS A 456 -42.71 -4.89 -14.19
CA HIS A 456 -43.95 -4.54 -14.88
C HIS A 456 -43.76 -3.28 -15.72
N VAL A 457 -44.19 -3.36 -16.99
CA VAL A 457 -44.25 -2.25 -17.93
C VAL A 457 -45.71 -2.12 -18.39
N PRO A 458 -46.41 -1.04 -18.02
CA PRO A 458 -47.85 -0.93 -18.26
C PRO A 458 -48.21 -0.78 -19.75
N CYS A 459 -47.31 -0.18 -20.54
CA CYS A 459 -47.48 -0.01 -21.98
C CYS A 459 -46.11 -0.11 -22.67
N VAL A 460 -45.95 -1.14 -23.49
CA VAL A 460 -44.70 -1.40 -24.23
C VAL A 460 -44.57 -0.44 -25.42
N THR A 461 -43.40 0.20 -25.52
CA THR A 461 -43.02 1.11 -26.61
C THR A 461 -42.08 0.41 -27.61
N GLU A 462 -41.92 1.00 -28.81
CA GLU A 462 -40.93 0.54 -29.79
C GLU A 462 -39.49 0.57 -29.21
N GLU A 463 -39.19 1.56 -28.37
CA GLU A 463 -37.90 1.67 -27.68
C GLU A 463 -37.65 0.49 -26.72
N PHE A 464 -38.68 0.02 -26.01
CA PHE A 464 -38.59 -1.13 -25.12
C PHE A 464 -38.36 -2.43 -25.91
N VAL A 465 -39.04 -2.60 -27.05
CA VAL A 465 -38.84 -3.74 -27.94
C VAL A 465 -37.39 -3.74 -28.46
N GLN A 466 -36.90 -2.59 -28.92
CA GLN A 466 -35.52 -2.46 -29.39
C GLN A 466 -34.51 -2.72 -28.26
N TYR A 467 -34.81 -2.28 -27.02
CA TYR A 467 -33.99 -2.57 -25.85
C TYR A 467 -33.87 -4.08 -25.63
N LEU A 468 -34.96 -4.83 -25.53
CA LEU A 468 -34.88 -6.28 -25.31
C LEU A 468 -34.25 -7.07 -26.47
N GLN A 469 -34.34 -6.57 -27.71
CA GLN A 469 -33.71 -7.19 -28.89
C GLN A 469 -32.19 -7.01 -28.94
N SER A 470 -31.68 -5.84 -28.52
CA SER A 470 -30.29 -5.45 -28.73
C SER A 470 -29.46 -5.43 -27.44
N HIS A 471 -30.11 -5.23 -26.31
CA HIS A 471 -29.44 -5.09 -25.03
C HIS A 471 -29.12 -6.46 -24.43
N ARG A 472 -27.94 -6.56 -23.83
CA ARG A 472 -27.52 -7.74 -23.07
C ARG A 472 -27.64 -7.47 -21.59
N LEU A 473 -28.34 -8.34 -20.89
CA LEU A 473 -28.51 -8.23 -19.45
C LEU A 473 -27.30 -8.86 -18.75
N GLU A 474 -26.65 -8.12 -17.88
CA GLU A 474 -25.48 -8.58 -17.13
C GLU A 474 -25.81 -8.73 -15.64
N PHE A 475 -25.64 -9.95 -15.13
CA PHE A 475 -25.74 -10.27 -13.71
C PHE A 475 -24.33 -10.33 -13.12
N GLN A 476 -24.00 -9.36 -12.27
CA GLN A 476 -22.71 -9.22 -11.61
C GLN A 476 -22.73 -9.91 -10.25
N LEU A 477 -21.87 -10.91 -10.06
CA LEU A 477 -21.74 -11.63 -8.79
C LEU A 477 -20.64 -10.99 -7.94
N PHE A 478 -20.99 -10.64 -6.71
CA PHE A 478 -20.08 -10.13 -5.69
C PHE A 478 -19.98 -11.12 -4.54
N ILE A 479 -18.75 -11.35 -4.05
CA ILE A 479 -18.49 -12.28 -2.95
C ILE A 479 -17.49 -11.69 -1.96
N ASN A 480 -17.65 -12.04 -0.69
CA ASN A 480 -16.62 -11.99 0.35
C ASN A 480 -16.11 -13.43 0.54
N PRO A 481 -14.81 -13.73 0.35
CA PRO A 481 -14.30 -15.08 0.47
C PRO A 481 -14.21 -15.52 1.95
N TYR A 482 -14.51 -16.78 2.20
CA TYR A 482 -14.28 -17.39 3.52
C TYR A 482 -12.81 -17.73 3.70
N ILE A 483 -12.18 -17.17 4.75
CA ILE A 483 -10.77 -17.42 5.05
C ILE A 483 -10.60 -18.82 5.67
N LEU A 484 -10.17 -19.78 4.85
CA LEU A 484 -10.07 -21.21 5.21
C LEU A 484 -9.10 -21.55 6.35
N ASP A 485 -7.97 -20.86 6.45
CA ASP A 485 -6.96 -21.09 7.49
C ASP A 485 -6.27 -19.76 7.86
N PRO A 486 -6.88 -18.96 8.74
CA PRO A 486 -6.26 -17.73 9.19
C PRO A 486 -4.91 -18.03 9.86
N PRO A 487 -3.92 -17.14 9.72
CA PRO A 487 -2.61 -17.33 10.35
C PRO A 487 -2.75 -17.55 11.86
N LYS A 488 -2.11 -18.62 12.35
CA LYS A 488 -2.15 -18.98 13.78
C LYS A 488 -1.12 -18.18 14.59
N ASP A 489 -0.06 -17.70 13.94
CA ASP A 489 0.98 -16.88 14.53
C ASP A 489 0.56 -15.42 14.56
N ALA A 490 0.51 -14.84 15.77
CA ALA A 490 0.21 -13.42 15.93
C ALA A 490 1.37 -12.55 15.44
N ILE A 491 1.04 -11.47 14.74
CA ILE A 491 1.99 -10.41 14.40
C ILE A 491 2.35 -9.69 15.70
N SER A 492 3.52 -9.99 16.24
CA SER A 492 3.95 -9.49 17.55
C SER A 492 5.46 -9.43 17.67
N THR A 493 5.90 -8.71 18.70
CA THR A 493 7.29 -8.68 19.17
C THR A 493 7.77 -10.02 19.76
N ASP A 494 6.87 -10.96 20.01
CA ASP A 494 7.21 -12.31 20.46
C ASP A 494 7.50 -13.25 19.28
N ASN A 495 7.14 -12.85 18.04
CA ASN A 495 7.46 -13.64 16.85
C ASN A 495 8.93 -13.43 16.45
N PRO A 496 9.80 -14.44 16.59
CA PRO A 496 11.24 -14.27 16.37
C PRO A 496 11.58 -13.95 14.91
N ILE A 497 10.76 -14.41 13.96
CA ILE A 497 10.96 -14.13 12.53
C ILE A 497 10.75 -12.64 12.26
N ILE A 498 9.64 -12.08 12.76
CA ILE A 498 9.31 -10.66 12.62
C ILE A 498 10.38 -9.78 13.29
N VAL A 499 10.82 -10.15 14.50
CA VAL A 499 11.86 -9.40 15.22
C VAL A 499 13.18 -9.37 14.44
N ASN A 500 13.60 -10.52 13.90
CA ASN A 500 14.84 -10.62 13.13
C ASN A 500 14.75 -9.82 11.81
N LEU A 501 13.63 -9.91 11.08
CA LEU A 501 13.42 -9.16 9.83
C LEU A 501 13.36 -7.65 10.05
N LEU A 502 12.91 -7.22 11.24
CA LEU A 502 12.92 -5.82 11.66
C LEU A 502 14.26 -5.33 12.22
N GLY A 503 15.30 -6.16 12.19
CA GLY A 503 16.64 -5.83 12.68
C GLY A 503 16.77 -5.82 14.21
N GLY A 504 15.79 -6.40 14.91
CA GLY A 504 15.86 -6.64 16.36
C GLY A 504 16.63 -7.92 16.68
N THR A 505 17.05 -8.05 17.93
CA THR A 505 17.52 -9.33 18.48
C THR A 505 16.37 -9.97 19.25
N ALA A 506 15.95 -11.17 18.86
CA ALA A 506 14.94 -11.91 19.60
C ALA A 506 15.45 -12.14 21.02
N GLN A 507 14.86 -11.48 22.01
CA GLN A 507 15.15 -11.79 23.41
C GLN A 507 14.49 -13.12 23.73
N VAL A 508 15.29 -14.18 23.77
CA VAL A 508 14.88 -15.45 24.37
C VAL A 508 14.60 -15.16 25.84
N LYS A 509 13.32 -15.01 26.20
CA LYS A 509 12.91 -14.99 27.60
C LYS A 509 13.21 -16.36 28.19
N LEU A 510 14.38 -16.51 28.79
CA LEU A 510 14.63 -17.63 29.71
C LEU A 510 13.60 -17.50 30.85
N PRO A 511 12.82 -18.55 31.15
CA PRO A 511 11.90 -18.57 32.27
C PRO A 511 12.60 -18.13 33.56
N TYR A 512 11.88 -17.42 34.43
CA TYR A 512 12.45 -16.89 35.68
C TYR A 512 13.09 -17.99 36.54
N GLU A 513 12.52 -19.20 36.54
CA GLU A 513 13.07 -20.38 37.21
C GLU A 513 14.43 -20.83 36.64
N GLU A 514 14.62 -20.72 35.33
CA GLU A 514 15.89 -21.08 34.67
C GLU A 514 16.97 -20.03 34.96
N LEU A 515 16.58 -18.75 35.04
CA LEU A 515 17.45 -17.66 35.43
C LEU A 515 17.86 -17.75 36.90
N GLU A 516 16.93 -18.07 37.80
CA GLU A 516 17.23 -18.34 39.21
C GLU A 516 18.16 -19.53 39.38
N SER A 517 17.96 -20.59 38.59
CA SER A 517 18.83 -21.78 38.58
C SER A 517 20.27 -21.42 38.17
N GLN A 518 20.44 -20.63 37.10
CA GLN A 518 21.75 -20.17 36.64
C GLN A 518 22.43 -19.21 37.61
N VAL A 519 21.68 -18.28 38.22
CA VAL A 519 22.22 -17.39 39.26
C VAL A 519 22.72 -18.20 40.44
N LYS A 520 21.97 -19.23 40.84
CA LYS A 520 22.33 -20.11 41.95
C LYS A 520 23.55 -20.97 41.61
N SER A 521 23.66 -21.52 40.40
CA SER A 521 24.84 -22.28 39.96
C SER A 521 26.09 -21.40 39.94
N HIS A 522 25.99 -20.18 39.39
CA HIS A 522 27.11 -19.25 39.35
C HIS A 522 27.51 -18.75 40.75
N GLN A 523 26.57 -18.62 41.69
CA GLN A 523 26.90 -18.31 43.08
C GLN A 523 27.67 -19.45 43.76
N VAL A 524 27.29 -20.71 43.52
CA VAL A 524 28.01 -21.88 44.03
C VAL A 524 29.42 -21.96 43.45
N GLU A 525 29.55 -21.78 42.13
CA GLU A 525 30.85 -21.80 41.44
C GLU A 525 31.76 -20.66 41.92
N LYS A 526 31.21 -19.45 42.07
CA LYS A 526 31.93 -18.31 42.65
C LYS A 526 32.43 -18.61 44.06
N GLN A 527 31.61 -19.23 44.90
CA GLN A 527 31.98 -19.57 46.27
C GLN A 527 33.12 -20.61 46.30
N ALA A 528 33.03 -21.66 45.46
CA ALA A 528 34.08 -22.67 45.33
C ALA A 528 35.42 -22.07 44.87
N LEU A 529 35.38 -21.19 43.86
CA LEU A 529 36.58 -20.46 43.40
C LEU A 529 37.15 -19.55 44.49
N TYR A 530 36.31 -18.90 45.30
CA TYR A 530 36.76 -18.08 46.42
C TYR A 530 37.50 -18.92 47.47
N GLU A 531 36.98 -20.10 47.79
CA GLU A 531 37.59 -21.03 48.73
C GLU A 531 38.93 -21.57 48.20
N GLU A 532 38.98 -21.93 46.92
CA GLU A 532 40.20 -22.39 46.25
C GLU A 532 41.27 -21.30 46.20
N VAL A 533 40.90 -20.07 45.83
CA VAL A 533 41.82 -18.92 45.86
C VAL A 533 42.32 -18.66 47.29
N THR A 534 41.45 -18.79 48.29
CA THR A 534 41.83 -18.59 49.69
C THR A 534 42.81 -19.66 50.15
N PHE A 535 42.56 -20.91 49.79
CA PHE A 535 43.46 -22.04 50.06
C PHE A 535 44.83 -21.85 49.39
N LEU A 536 44.86 -21.52 48.11
CA LEU A 536 46.09 -21.25 47.36
C LEU A 536 46.87 -20.08 47.95
N ARG A 537 46.19 -19.02 48.40
CA ARG A 537 46.81 -17.89 49.09
C ARG A 537 47.46 -18.30 50.42
N GLN A 538 46.79 -19.15 51.20
CA GLN A 538 47.35 -19.68 52.46
C GLN A 538 48.55 -20.60 52.20
N ALA A 539 48.45 -21.49 51.21
CA ALA A 539 49.53 -22.38 50.81
C ALA A 539 50.76 -21.60 50.32
N PHE A 540 50.56 -20.55 49.52
CA PHE A 540 51.63 -19.64 49.08
C PHE A 540 52.33 -18.97 50.27
N LYS A 541 51.56 -18.47 51.24
CA LYS A 541 52.11 -17.84 52.44
C LYS A 541 52.91 -18.82 53.29
N ALA A 542 52.42 -20.05 53.44
CA ALA A 542 53.13 -21.11 54.17
C ALA A 542 54.44 -21.52 53.50
N ALA A 543 54.48 -21.55 52.16
CA ALA A 543 55.65 -21.97 51.40
C ALA A 543 56.74 -20.88 51.27
N THR A 544 56.34 -19.60 51.18
CA THR A 544 57.26 -18.49 50.86
C THR A 544 57.53 -17.55 52.04
N GLY A 545 56.72 -17.62 53.11
CA GLY A 545 56.80 -16.69 54.25
C GLY A 545 56.33 -15.27 53.94
N GLN A 546 55.84 -15.00 52.73
CA GLN A 546 55.34 -13.70 52.28
C GLN A 546 53.85 -13.78 51.93
N ASP A 547 53.13 -12.66 52.06
CA ASP A 547 51.76 -12.59 51.59
C ASP A 547 51.71 -12.64 50.05
N PRO A 548 50.75 -13.38 49.47
CA PRO A 548 50.60 -13.46 48.02
C PRO A 548 50.27 -12.08 47.44
N PRO A 549 50.85 -11.72 46.27
CA PRO A 549 50.63 -10.42 45.67
C PRO A 549 49.13 -10.14 45.45
N PRO A 550 48.69 -8.87 45.56
CA PRO A 550 47.30 -8.51 45.31
C PRO A 550 46.94 -8.91 43.88
N PHE A 551 45.77 -9.52 43.72
CA PHE A 551 45.23 -9.80 42.40
C PHE A 551 44.91 -8.45 41.75
N ASN A 552 45.73 -8.05 40.77
CA ASN A 552 45.45 -6.89 39.96
C ASN A 552 44.69 -7.41 38.74
N PRO A 553 43.35 -7.24 38.63
CA PRO A 553 42.66 -7.62 37.41
C PRO A 553 43.31 -6.82 36.29
N LEU A 554 43.87 -7.51 35.30
CA LEU A 554 44.28 -6.86 34.06
C LEU A 554 43.10 -6.00 33.59
N PRO A 555 43.34 -4.74 33.13
CA PRO A 555 42.28 -3.95 32.54
C PRO A 555 41.63 -4.82 31.47
N LYS A 556 40.29 -4.95 31.56
CA LYS A 556 39.48 -5.70 30.59
C LYS A 556 40.05 -5.41 29.21
N SER A 557 40.57 -6.44 28.55
CA SER A 557 40.85 -6.35 27.13
C SER A 557 39.54 -5.98 26.47
N THR A 558 39.42 -4.72 26.06
CA THR A 558 38.57 -4.37 24.94
C THR A 558 39.11 -5.18 23.77
N GLU A 559 38.51 -6.34 23.54
CA GLU A 559 38.53 -6.99 22.24
C GLU A 559 37.80 -6.08 21.26
N THR A 560 38.46 -4.99 20.88
CA THR A 560 38.39 -4.56 19.49
C THR A 560 39.13 -5.63 18.71
N GLU A 561 38.38 -6.47 18.01
CA GLU A 561 38.88 -7.24 16.87
C GLU A 561 39.54 -6.26 15.89
N THR A 562 40.83 -5.97 16.09
CA THR A 562 41.64 -5.41 15.04
C THR A 562 41.90 -6.55 14.07
N LEU A 563 41.11 -6.60 12.99
CA LEU A 563 41.37 -7.40 11.81
C LEU A 563 42.87 -7.39 11.49
N SER A 564 43.52 -8.52 11.76
CA SER A 564 44.94 -8.72 11.48
C SER A 564 45.11 -8.73 9.96
N THR A 565 45.72 -7.67 9.42
CA THR A 565 46.02 -7.63 7.99
C THR A 565 47.18 -8.58 7.68
N PRO A 566 47.20 -9.24 6.50
CA PRO A 566 48.26 -10.18 6.10
C PRO A 566 49.68 -9.62 6.20
N ARG A 567 49.82 -8.30 6.15
CA ARG A 567 51.09 -7.58 6.28
C ARG A 567 51.71 -7.69 7.68
N LYS A 568 50.87 -7.78 8.73
CA LYS A 568 51.31 -7.89 10.12
C LYS A 568 51.80 -9.31 10.44
N GLN A 569 51.10 -10.32 9.93
CA GLN A 569 51.51 -11.73 10.02
C GLN A 569 52.84 -11.99 9.29
N LEU A 570 53.08 -11.34 8.15
CA LEU A 570 54.35 -11.47 7.41
C LEU A 570 55.54 -10.83 8.15
N ALA A 571 55.30 -9.75 8.89
CA ALA A 571 56.34 -9.08 9.69
C ALA A 571 56.70 -9.89 10.94
N GLU A 572 55.71 -10.49 11.59
CA GLU A 572 55.91 -11.39 12.74
C GLU A 572 56.61 -12.69 12.32
N ALA A 573 56.26 -13.26 11.16
CA ALA A 573 56.95 -14.43 10.61
C ALA A 573 58.43 -14.14 10.28
N ARG A 574 58.74 -12.96 9.72
CA ARG A 574 60.13 -12.55 9.45
C ARG A 574 60.93 -12.31 10.72
N SER A 575 60.28 -11.81 11.78
CA SER A 575 60.90 -11.61 13.10
C SER A 575 61.25 -12.94 13.76
N THR A 576 60.34 -13.92 13.69
CA THR A 576 60.58 -15.27 14.25
C THR A 576 61.63 -16.05 13.47
N ASP A 577 61.68 -15.90 12.14
CA ASP A 577 62.67 -16.57 11.30
C ASP A 577 64.09 -15.98 11.46
N ALA A 578 64.19 -14.68 11.80
CA ALA A 578 65.46 -14.04 12.14
C ALA A 578 66.01 -14.48 13.52
N LEU A 579 65.13 -14.86 14.45
CA LEU A 579 65.51 -15.36 15.79
C LEU A 579 65.91 -16.84 15.77
N LEU A 580 65.46 -17.61 14.79
CA LEU A 580 65.81 -19.03 14.62
C LEU A 580 67.10 -19.24 13.82
N ASN A 581 67.58 -18.22 13.11
CA ASN A 581 68.80 -18.26 12.29
C ASN A 581 69.96 -17.41 12.88
N ALA A 582 69.89 -17.02 14.15
CA ALA A 582 70.92 -16.26 14.87
C ALA A 582 71.66 -17.10 15.91
#